data_AF-A0A0N4U5W9-F1
#
_entry.id   AF-A0A0N4U5W9-F1
#
_cell.length_a   1.000
_cell.length_b   1.000
_cell.length_c   1.000
_cell.angle_alpha   90.00
_cell.angle_beta   90.00
_cell.angle_gamma   90.00
#
_symmetry.space_group_name_H-M   'P 1'
#
loop_
_entity.id
_entity.type
_entity.pdbx_description
1 polymer ?
#
loop_
_entity_poly.entity_id
_entity_poly.type
_entity_poly.pdbx_seq_one_letter_code
_entity_poly.pdbx_strand_id
1 'polypeptide(L)'
;MILNFQQKLERAKRLLPNNALLAYKKSYDADGHRPDLTGNTEAKFAHYQLKFWTTPGNAFYEVTLLYDWNENSVTVDMKSISHINKYGDLPHCIIKKNYFMAMYCVCYDKINQTS
;
A
#
# COMPACT_ATOMS: atom_id res chain seq x y z
N MET A 1 -3.22 22.63 -10.61
CA MET A 1 -3.23 21.22 -10.20
C MET A 1 -2.62 21.12 -8.81
N ILE A 2 -3.23 20.33 -7.94
CA ILE A 2 -2.76 20.02 -6.59
C ILE A 2 -2.79 18.50 -6.38
N LEU A 3 -1.93 17.98 -5.51
CA LEU A 3 -2.00 16.58 -5.08
C LEU A 3 -3.08 16.39 -4.02
N ASN A 4 -3.66 15.20 -3.98
CA ASN A 4 -4.40 14.74 -2.82
C ASN A 4 -3.46 14.53 -1.64
N PHE A 5 -3.84 15.03 -0.46
CA PHE A 5 -3.12 14.82 0.80
C PHE A 5 -3.97 13.96 1.74
N GLN A 6 -3.32 13.10 2.51
CA GLN A 6 -3.99 12.25 3.49
C GLN A 6 -4.79 13.11 4.48
N GLN A 7 -6.07 12.78 4.65
CA GLN A 7 -6.98 13.46 5.56
C GLN A 7 -7.44 12.53 6.70
N LYS A 8 -7.86 11.31 6.36
CA LYS A 8 -8.33 10.32 7.35
C LYS A 8 -7.83 8.93 7.05
N LEU A 9 -7.20 8.28 8.03
CA LEU A 9 -6.90 6.85 7.96
C LEU A 9 -8.18 6.06 8.25
N GLU A 10 -8.59 5.22 7.31
CA GLU A 10 -9.78 4.37 7.44
C GLU A 10 -9.41 3.01 8.04
N ARG A 11 -8.29 2.43 7.59
CA ARG A 11 -7.83 1.13 8.07
C ARG A 11 -6.32 1.01 7.92
N ALA A 12 -5.68 0.36 8.88
CA ALA A 12 -4.31 -0.13 8.76
C ALA A 12 -4.24 -1.61 9.16
N LYS A 13 -3.45 -2.39 8.42
CA LYS A 13 -3.11 -3.76 8.76
C LYS A 13 -1.62 -3.97 8.63
N ARG A 14 -1.05 -4.76 9.53
CA ARG A 14 0.30 -5.31 9.40
C ARG A 14 0.19 -6.77 8.94
N LEU A 15 0.87 -7.09 7.85
CA LEU A 15 0.98 -8.43 7.29
C LEU A 15 2.38 -8.95 7.53
N LEU A 16 2.47 -9.94 8.41
CA LEU A 16 3.70 -10.67 8.69
C LEU A 16 3.73 -11.98 7.88
N PRO A 17 4.93 -12.51 7.58
CA PRO A 17 5.05 -13.88 7.09
C PRO A 17 4.37 -14.88 8.02
N ASN A 18 3.95 -16.01 7.48
CA ASN A 18 3.34 -17.08 8.27
C ASN A 18 4.34 -17.58 9.33
N ASN A 19 3.91 -17.69 10.59
CA ASN A 19 4.76 -18.15 11.69
C ASN A 19 5.36 -19.55 11.44
N ALA A 20 4.63 -20.46 10.80
CA ALA A 20 5.17 -21.78 10.44
C ALA A 20 6.27 -21.67 9.37
N LEU A 21 6.17 -20.71 8.45
CA LEU A 21 7.22 -20.45 7.48
C LEU A 21 8.48 -19.88 8.17
N LEU A 22 8.30 -18.98 9.14
CA LEU A 22 9.39 -18.43 9.94
C LEU A 22 10.07 -19.50 10.82
N ALA A 23 9.29 -20.43 11.35
CA ALA A 23 9.80 -21.52 12.17
C ALA A 23 10.42 -22.67 11.36
N TYR A 24 10.23 -22.70 10.03
CA TYR A 24 10.80 -23.75 9.18
C TYR A 24 12.33 -23.68 9.17
N LYS A 25 12.96 -24.80 9.53
CA LYS A 25 14.42 -24.95 9.53
C LYS A 25 14.90 -25.85 8.39
N LYS A 26 14.20 -26.97 8.19
CA LYS A 26 14.50 -28.03 7.22
C LYS A 26 13.35 -29.03 7.20
N SER A 27 13.45 -30.05 6.36
CA SER A 27 12.59 -31.24 6.49
C SER A 27 13.08 -32.14 7.64
N TYR A 28 12.13 -32.71 8.37
CA TYR A 28 12.34 -33.61 9.51
C TYR A 28 12.62 -35.06 9.05
N ASP A 29 11.98 -35.48 7.95
CA ASP A 29 12.09 -36.81 7.35
C ASP A 29 12.87 -36.79 6.01
N ALA A 30 13.22 -37.98 5.53
CA ALA A 30 14.03 -38.16 4.33
C ALA A 30 13.25 -37.89 3.02
N ASP A 31 11.93 -38.08 3.04
CA ASP A 31 11.02 -37.83 1.91
C ASP A 31 10.52 -36.39 1.85
N GLY A 32 10.67 -35.61 2.94
CA GLY A 32 10.51 -34.17 2.92
C GLY A 32 9.11 -33.64 3.26
N HIS A 33 8.21 -34.49 3.74
CA HIS A 33 6.81 -34.14 3.99
C HIS A 33 6.56 -33.56 5.39
N ARG A 34 7.42 -33.86 6.37
CA ARG A 34 7.31 -33.31 7.72
C ARG A 34 8.26 -32.14 7.89
N PRO A 35 7.77 -30.92 8.15
CA PRO A 35 8.66 -29.79 8.42
C PRO A 35 9.21 -29.85 9.85
N ASP A 36 10.50 -29.54 10.01
CA ASP A 36 11.09 -29.17 11.29
C ASP A 36 10.77 -27.69 11.56
N LEU A 37 9.77 -27.46 12.41
CA LEU A 37 9.29 -26.14 12.82
C LEU A 37 9.90 -25.68 14.15
N THR A 38 11.11 -26.13 14.50
CA THR A 38 11.84 -25.68 15.71
C THR A 38 12.69 -24.42 15.49
N GLY A 39 12.68 -23.87 14.28
CA GLY A 39 13.37 -22.61 13.96
C GLY A 39 12.78 -21.44 14.74
N ASN A 40 13.63 -20.44 14.99
CA ASN A 40 13.26 -19.22 15.72
C ASN A 40 13.55 -17.97 14.89
N THR A 41 13.31 -18.03 13.57
CA THR A 41 13.56 -16.91 12.66
C THR A 41 12.56 -15.79 12.94
N GLU A 42 13.06 -14.59 13.16
CA GLU A 42 12.21 -13.40 13.31
C GLU A 42 11.94 -12.74 11.96
N ALA A 43 10.72 -12.22 11.77
CA ALA A 43 10.42 -11.39 10.63
C ALA A 43 11.24 -10.08 10.70
N LYS A 44 12.04 -9.81 9.66
CA LYS A 44 12.80 -8.56 9.51
C LYS A 44 12.17 -7.54 8.56
N PHE A 45 11.02 -7.89 7.98
CA PHE A 45 10.18 -6.97 7.23
C PHE A 45 8.70 -7.32 7.39
N ALA A 46 7.84 -6.34 7.11
CA ALA A 46 6.40 -6.55 7.02
C ALA A 46 5.77 -5.67 5.94
N HIS A 47 4.72 -6.20 5.33
CA HIS A 47 3.86 -5.38 4.48
C HIS A 47 2.80 -4.71 5.34
N TYR A 48 2.57 -3.42 5.12
CA TYR A 48 1.46 -2.69 5.72
C TYR A 48 0.45 -2.33 4.64
N GLN A 49 -0.80 -2.69 4.88
CA GLN A 49 -1.90 -2.29 4.01
C GLN A 49 -2.67 -1.15 4.67
N LEU A 50 -2.75 -0.02 3.98
CA LEU A 50 -3.42 1.18 4.44
C LEU A 50 -4.60 1.50 3.53
N LYS A 51 -5.74 1.86 4.13
CA LYS A 51 -6.84 2.53 3.44
C LYS A 51 -7.04 3.90 4.05
N PHE A 52 -7.08 4.93 3.22
CA PHE A 52 -7.23 6.30 3.71
C PHE A 52 -7.94 7.20 2.70
N TRP A 53 -8.63 8.18 3.24
CA TRP A 53 -9.24 9.28 2.52
C TRP A 53 -8.28 10.45 2.42
N THR A 54 -8.44 11.22 1.36
CA THR A 54 -7.62 12.38 1.05
C THR A 54 -8.47 13.60 0.70
N THR A 55 -7.88 14.77 0.91
CA THR A 55 -8.42 16.08 0.52
C THR A 55 -7.49 16.71 -0.53
N PRO A 56 -7.97 17.50 -1.51
CA PRO A 56 -9.35 17.98 -1.69
C PRO A 56 -10.25 17.08 -2.54
N GLY A 57 -9.73 16.03 -3.17
CA GLY A 57 -10.48 15.24 -4.15
C GLY A 57 -11.43 14.20 -3.57
N ASN A 58 -11.54 14.10 -2.23
CA ASN A 58 -12.24 13.03 -1.53
C ASN A 58 -11.84 11.63 -2.05
N ALA A 59 -10.56 11.46 -2.36
CA ALA A 59 -10.05 10.24 -2.96
C ALA A 59 -9.75 9.19 -1.89
N PHE A 60 -10.24 7.97 -2.12
CA PHE A 60 -10.07 6.82 -1.24
C PHE A 60 -9.02 5.88 -1.82
N TYR A 61 -7.89 5.73 -1.13
CA TYR A 61 -6.78 4.90 -1.61
C TYR A 61 -6.63 3.62 -0.80
N GLU A 62 -6.15 2.57 -1.47
CA GLU A 62 -5.51 1.41 -0.85
C GLU A 62 -4.03 1.40 -1.26
N VAL A 63 -3.14 1.30 -0.28
CA VAL A 63 -1.68 1.26 -0.49
C VAL A 63 -1.11 0.07 0.28
N THR A 64 -0.19 -0.66 -0.37
CA THR A 64 0.67 -1.63 0.32
C THR A 64 2.08 -1.09 0.33
N LEU A 65 2.65 -0.93 1.52
CA LEU A 65 4.06 -0.54 1.71
C LEU A 65 4.84 -1.69 2.33
N LEU A 66 6.11 -1.81 1.97
CA LEU A 66 7.06 -2.70 2.62
C LEU A 66 7.86 -1.88 3.62
N TYR A 67 7.84 -2.27 4.88
CA TYR A 67 8.75 -1.74 5.89
C TYR A 67 9.80 -2.79 6.22
N ASP A 68 11.07 -2.43 6.01
CA ASP A 68 12.22 -3.26 6.36
C ASP A 68 12.86 -2.72 7.64
N TRP A 69 12.90 -3.53 8.70
CA TRP A 69 13.47 -3.14 9.99
C TRP A 69 15.00 -3.14 10.00
N ASN A 70 15.66 -3.88 9.11
CA ASN A 70 17.12 -3.91 9.02
C ASN A 70 17.64 -2.64 8.36
N GLU A 71 17.01 -2.23 7.26
CA GLU A 71 17.36 -1.01 6.54
C GLU A 71 16.70 0.24 7.14
N ASN A 72 15.71 0.06 8.01
CA ASN A 72 14.82 1.10 8.50
C ASN A 72 14.22 1.92 7.34
N SER A 73 13.79 1.22 6.29
CA SER A 73 13.36 1.81 5.02
C SER A 73 11.89 1.47 4.74
N VAL A 74 11.19 2.40 4.09
CA VAL A 74 9.83 2.18 3.59
C VAL A 74 9.87 2.21 2.07
N THR A 75 9.45 1.12 1.44
CA THR A 75 9.32 1.03 -0.01
C THR A 75 7.84 0.99 -0.39
N VAL A 76 7.47 1.81 -1.37
CA VAL A 76 6.12 1.86 -1.94
C VAL A 76 6.23 1.76 -3.45
N ASP A 77 5.55 0.78 -4.05
CA ASP A 77 5.37 0.75 -5.50
C ASP A 77 4.17 1.62 -5.87
N MET A 78 4.43 2.76 -6.50
CA MET A 78 3.40 3.69 -6.97
C MET A 78 2.42 3.05 -7.96
N LYS A 79 2.82 1.99 -8.69
CA LYS A 79 1.93 1.25 -9.60
C LYS A 79 0.94 0.35 -8.87
N SER A 80 1.28 -0.06 -7.64
CA SER A 80 0.42 -0.90 -6.79
C SER A 80 -0.61 -0.11 -6.01
N ILE A 81 -0.49 1.23 -5.98
CA ILE A 81 -1.46 2.10 -5.32
C ILE A 81 -2.78 2.06 -6.08
N SER A 82 -3.85 1.78 -5.36
CA SER A 82 -5.19 1.69 -5.94
C SER A 82 -6.03 2.89 -5.50
N HIS A 83 -6.59 3.61 -6.46
CA HIS A 83 -7.60 4.64 -6.22
C HIS A 83 -8.98 3.98 -6.29
N ILE A 84 -9.60 3.74 -5.12
CA ILE A 84 -10.75 2.85 -4.95
C ILE A 84 -12.04 3.45 -5.51
N ASN A 85 -12.31 4.73 -5.24
CA ASN A 85 -13.50 5.41 -5.75
C ASN A 85 -13.25 6.05 -7.12
N LYS A 86 -14.29 6.54 -7.81
CA LYS A 86 -14.14 7.19 -9.11
C LYS A 86 -13.65 8.64 -8.92
N TYR A 87 -12.54 9.03 -9.55
CA TYR A 87 -12.07 10.42 -9.57
C TYR A 87 -12.76 11.32 -10.61
N GLY A 88 -13.38 10.73 -11.64
CA GLY A 88 -14.16 11.48 -12.64
C GLY A 88 -13.35 12.53 -13.40
N ASP A 89 -13.84 13.76 -13.44
CA ASP A 89 -13.21 14.90 -14.16
C ASP A 89 -12.27 15.73 -13.28
N LEU A 90 -12.07 15.34 -12.01
CA LEU A 90 -11.18 16.05 -11.08
C LEU A 90 -9.76 16.27 -11.64
N PRO A 91 -9.12 15.33 -12.36
CA PRO A 91 -7.78 15.51 -12.91
C PRO A 91 -7.72 16.00 -14.37
N HIS A 92 -8.79 16.54 -14.97
CA HIS A 92 -8.85 16.82 -16.43
C HIS A 92 -7.65 17.64 -16.98
N CYS A 93 -7.13 18.58 -16.19
CA CYS A 93 -5.98 19.42 -16.53
C CYS A 93 -4.64 18.67 -16.63
N ILE A 94 -4.51 17.44 -16.08
CA ILE A 94 -3.29 16.61 -16.17
C ILE A 94 -3.42 15.42 -17.11
N ILE A 95 -4.63 14.95 -17.43
CA ILE A 95 -4.86 13.73 -18.24
C ILE A 95 -4.05 13.74 -19.55
N LYS A 96 -4.06 14.86 -20.28
CA LYS A 96 -3.34 15.01 -21.55
C LYS A 96 -1.82 15.16 -21.41
N LYS A 97 -1.33 15.56 -20.23
CA LYS A 97 0.09 15.81 -19.97
C LYS A 97 0.78 14.60 -19.35
N ASN A 98 0.12 13.98 -18.37
CA ASN A 98 0.58 12.77 -17.70
C ASN A 98 -0.63 12.02 -17.12
N TYR A 99 -1.10 11.01 -17.86
CA TYR A 99 -2.22 10.18 -17.45
C TYR A 99 -1.99 9.47 -16.11
N PHE A 100 -0.75 9.07 -15.80
CA PHE A 100 -0.43 8.40 -14.52
C PHE A 100 -0.62 9.32 -13.31
N MET A 101 -0.49 10.64 -13.49
CA MET A 101 -0.75 11.60 -12.42
C MET A 101 -2.26 11.84 -12.18
N ALA A 102 -3.13 11.39 -13.09
CA ALA A 102 -4.56 11.63 -12.98
C ALA A 102 -5.17 10.98 -11.74
N MET A 103 -4.63 9.83 -11.31
CA MET A 103 -5.10 9.19 -10.08
C MET A 103 -4.77 10.02 -8.83
N TYR A 104 -3.70 10.82 -8.82
CA TYR A 104 -3.21 11.50 -7.61
C TYR A 104 -3.65 12.96 -7.51
N CYS A 105 -3.98 13.57 -8.64
CA CYS A 105 -4.09 15.02 -8.74
C CYS A 105 -5.54 15.50 -8.85
N VAL A 106 -5.77 16.73 -8.41
CA VAL A 106 -7.01 17.47 -8.58
C VAL A 106 -6.70 18.81 -9.26
N CYS A 107 -7.54 19.23 -10.19
CA CYS A 107 -7.43 20.52 -10.85
C CYS A 107 -8.04 21.62 -9.98
N TYR A 108 -7.41 22.80 -9.95
CA TYR A 108 -7.79 23.87 -9.01
C TYR A 108 -9.24 24.33 -9.19
N ASP A 109 -9.71 24.36 -10.42
CA ASP A 109 -11.08 24.69 -10.81
C ASP A 109 -12.14 23.66 -10.37
N LYS A 110 -11.72 22.50 -9.86
CA LYS A 110 -12.60 21.44 -9.35
C LYS A 110 -12.64 21.33 -7.82
N ILE A 111 -11.78 22.03 -7.09
CA ILE A 111 -11.65 21.91 -5.61
C ILE A 111 -12.91 22.35 -4.87
N ASN A 112 -13.66 23.32 -5.42
CA ASN A 112 -14.87 23.87 -4.79
C ASN A 112 -16.16 23.16 -5.22
N GLN A 113 -16.07 22.08 -6.01
CA GLN A 113 -17.25 21.34 -6.51
C GLN A 113 -17.55 20.06 -5.72
N THR A 114 -16.70 19.68 -4.75
CA THR A 114 -16.76 18.41 -4.02
C THR A 114 -17.32 18.49 -2.59
N SER A 115 -18.02 19.58 -2.24
CA SER A 115 -18.76 19.69 -0.95
C SER A 115 -20.07 18.92 -0.96
#